data_AF-A0A5C6YRS3-F1
#
_entry.id   AF-A0A5C6YRS3-F1
#
_cell.length_a   1.000
_cell.length_b   1.000
_cell.length_c   1.000
_cell.angle_alpha   90.00
_cell.angle_beta   90.00
_cell.angle_gamma   90.00
#
_symmetry.space_group_name_H-M   'P 1'
#
loop_
_entity.id
_entity.type
_entity.pdbx_description
1 polymer ?
#
loop_
_entity_poly.entity_id
_entity_poly.type
_entity_poly.pdbx_seq_one_letter_code
_entity_poly.pdbx_strand_id
1 'polypeptide(L)' 'MTKEALIQKTIKRLSHLPTEKITEVLDFADCIAKKYEDDILQKGIATLTANSKTYGFLDDEEDLYTLNDLKAVYK' A
#
# COMPACT_ATOMS: atom_id res chain seq x y z
N MET A 1 -22.45 -9.20 -5.58
CA MET A 1 -22.94 -9.10 -4.18
C MET A 1 -22.74 -7.67 -3.72
N THR A 2 -23.74 -7.05 -3.07
CA THR A 2 -23.58 -5.71 -2.50
C THR A 2 -22.83 -5.77 -1.17
N LYS A 3 -22.28 -4.64 -0.72
CA LYS A 3 -21.57 -4.52 0.57
C LYS A 3 -22.50 -4.89 1.73
N GLU A 4 -23.75 -4.45 1.66
CA GLU A 4 -24.80 -4.70 2.64
C GLU A 4 -25.11 -6.21 2.73
N ALA A 5 -25.21 -6.90 1.59
CA ALA A 5 -25.46 -8.34 1.55
C ALA A 5 -24.31 -9.14 2.18
N LEU A 6 -23.06 -8.69 2.00
CA LEU A 6 -21.89 -9.31 2.63
C LEU A 6 -21.91 -9.12 4.14
N ILE A 7 -22.17 -7.89 4.62
CA ILE A 7 -22.25 -7.59 6.06
C ILE A 7 -23.32 -8.46 6.72
N GLN A 8 -24.53 -8.52 6.15
CA GLN A 8 -25.62 -9.31 6.71
C GLN A 8 -25.30 -10.81 6.74
N LYS A 9 -24.65 -11.33 5.68
CA LYS A 9 -24.20 -12.73 5.64
C LYS A 9 -23.14 -13.02 6.71
N THR A 10 -22.24 -12.08 6.96
CA THR A 10 -21.20 -12.20 8.01
C THR A 10 -21.81 -12.19 9.41
N ILE A 11 -22.71 -11.24 9.71
CA ILE A 11 -23.42 -11.20 11.00
C ILE A 11 -24.17 -12.51 11.25
N LYS A 12 -24.89 -13.02 10.24
CA LYS A 12 -25.58 -14.30 10.34
C LYS A 12 -24.62 -15.46 10.60
N ARG A 13 -23.38 -15.44 10.11
CA ARG A 13 -22.39 -16.48 10.40
C ARG A 13 -21.83 -16.35 11.82
N LEU A 14 -21.50 -15.13 12.23
CA LEU A 14 -20.99 -14.84 13.57
C LEU A 14 -21.98 -15.23 14.67
N SER A 15 -23.29 -15.07 14.44
CA SER A 15 -24.31 -15.42 15.42
C SER A 15 -24.39 -16.92 15.76
N HIS A 16 -23.75 -17.80 14.98
CA HIS A 16 -23.70 -19.24 15.23
C HIS A 16 -22.39 -19.67 15.90
N LEU A 17 -21.48 -18.73 16.16
CA LEU A 17 -20.18 -19.02 16.78
C LEU A 17 -20.24 -18.78 18.29
N PRO A 18 -19.48 -19.55 19.08
CA PRO A 18 -19.24 -19.23 20.49
C PRO A 18 -18.52 -17.88 20.64
N THR A 19 -18.72 -17.22 21.78
CA THR A 19 -18.13 -15.91 22.07
C THR A 19 -16.61 -15.87 21.86
N GLU A 20 -15.89 -16.92 22.29
CA GLU A 20 -14.43 -17.04 22.09
C GLU A 20 -14.02 -16.91 20.62
N LYS A 21 -14.78 -17.54 19.72
CA LYS A 21 -14.53 -17.48 18.27
C LYS A 21 -14.96 -16.16 17.67
N ILE A 22 -15.96 -15.49 18.23
CA ILE A 22 -16.32 -14.13 17.81
C ILE A 22 -15.18 -13.16 18.19
N THR A 23 -14.58 -13.32 19.37
CA THR A 23 -13.41 -12.53 19.79
C THR A 23 -12.23 -12.73 18.86
N GLU A 24 -11.90 -13.98 18.49
CA GLU A 24 -10.83 -14.26 17.51
C GLU A 24 -11.09 -13.57 16.16
N VAL A 25 -12.34 -13.56 15.69
CA VAL A 25 -12.69 -12.87 14.43
C VAL A 25 -12.59 -11.36 14.58
N LEU A 26 -12.97 -10.80 15.73
CA LEU A 26 -12.83 -9.37 16.03
C LEU A 26 -11.35 -8.95 16.00
N ASP A 27 -10.50 -9.66 16.71
CA ASP A 27 -9.05 -9.40 16.75
C ASP A 27 -8.44 -9.43 15.34
N PHE A 28 -8.89 -10.37 14.51
CA PHE A 28 -8.45 -10.47 13.12
C PHE A 28 -8.98 -9.32 12.25
N ALA A 29 -10.24 -8.91 12.44
CA ALA A 29 -10.81 -7.77 11.73
C ALA A 29 -10.09 -6.46 12.08
N ASP A 30 -9.74 -6.25 13.35
CA ASP A 30 -8.97 -5.10 13.82
C ASP A 30 -7.56 -5.09 13.22
N CYS A 31 -6.92 -6.26 13.14
CA CYS A 31 -5.62 -6.41 12.47
C CYS A 31 -5.68 -5.99 10.99
N ILE A 32 -6.73 -6.40 10.27
CA ILE A 32 -6.93 -6.02 8.86
C ILE A 32 -7.19 -4.52 8.74
N ALA A 33 -8.05 -3.97 9.59
CA ALA A 33 -8.40 -2.54 9.56
C ALA A 33 -7.14 -1.67 9.73
N LYS A 34 -6.30 -2.01 10.72
CA LYS A 34 -5.04 -1.31 10.96
C LYS A 34 -4.10 -1.36 9.76
N LYS A 35 -3.92 -2.54 9.15
CA LYS A 35 -3.08 -2.68 7.94
C LYS A 35 -3.59 -1.83 6.78
N TYR A 36 -4.91 -1.79 6.59
CA TYR A 36 -5.51 -0.99 5.54
C TYR A 36 -5.31 0.51 5.76
N GLU A 37 -5.42 0.98 7.00
CA GLU A 37 -5.12 2.38 7.36
C GLU A 37 -3.63 2.72 7.13
N ASP A 38 -2.72 1.85 7.56
CA ASP A 38 -1.28 2.00 7.35
C ASP A 38 -0.94 2.06 5.85
N ASP A 39 -1.55 1.20 5.02
CA ASP A 39 -1.36 1.20 3.56
C ASP A 39 -1.85 2.51 2.92
N ILE A 40 -2.99 3.05 3.37
CA ILE A 40 -3.49 4.35 2.89
C ILE A 40 -2.51 5.45 3.26
N LEU A 41 -2.04 5.46 4.51
CA LEU A 41 -1.09 6.46 5.00
C LEU A 41 0.21 6.41 4.20
N GLN A 42 0.76 5.22 3.99
CA GLN A 42 1.99 5.03 3.22
C GLN A 42 1.84 5.51 1.78
N LYS A 43 0.71 5.21 1.11
CA LYS A 43 0.42 5.70 -0.24
C LYS A 43 0.32 7.22 -0.27
N GLY A 44 -0.32 7.81 0.73
CA GLY A 44 -0.42 9.26 0.89
C GLY A 44 0.96 9.91 1.01
N ILE A 45 1.82 9.38 1.89
CA ILE A 45 3.20 9.85 2.07
C ILE A 45 3.98 9.72 0.76
N ALA A 46 3.95 8.56 0.12
CA ALA A 46 4.67 8.34 -1.15
C ALA A 46 4.22 9.32 -2.23
N THR A 47 2.93 9.61 -2.33
CA THR A 47 2.38 10.58 -3.27
C THR A 47 2.85 12.00 -2.96
N LEU A 48 2.88 12.39 -1.68
CA LEU A 48 3.37 13.72 -1.27
C LEU A 48 4.87 13.86 -1.54
N THR A 49 5.66 12.83 -1.27
CA THR A 49 7.10 12.82 -1.56
C THR A 49 7.37 12.88 -3.07
N ALA A 50 6.67 12.09 -3.87
CA ALA A 50 6.83 12.09 -5.33
C ALA A 50 6.45 13.44 -5.96
N ASN A 51 5.45 14.12 -5.42
CA ASN A 51 5.05 15.45 -5.88
C ASN A 51 5.83 16.60 -5.21
N SER A 52 6.76 16.28 -4.31
CA SER A 52 7.54 17.29 -3.59
C SER A 52 8.65 17.83 -4.49
N LYS A 53 8.69 19.16 -4.64
CA LYS A 53 9.76 19.85 -5.37
C LYS A 53 11.12 19.80 -4.66
N THR A 54 11.16 19.35 -3.39
CA THR A 54 12.40 19.28 -2.61
C THR A 54 13.46 18.41 -3.29
N TYR A 55 13.05 17.40 -4.05
CA TYR A 55 13.94 16.48 -4.78
C TYR A 55 14.00 16.75 -6.29
N GLY A 56 13.42 17.85 -6.78
CA GLY A 56 13.41 18.14 -8.23
C GLY A 56 14.80 18.31 -8.85
N PHE A 57 15.83 18.58 -8.04
CA PHE A 57 17.23 18.60 -8.50
C PHE A 57 17.73 17.23 -8.97
N LEU A 58 17.11 16.12 -8.54
CA LEU A 58 17.43 14.77 -9.00
C LEU A 58 16.92 14.51 -10.42
N ASP A 59 15.88 15.22 -10.86
CA ASP A 59 15.33 15.09 -12.22
C ASP A 59 16.23 15.77 -13.26
N ASP A 60 17.05 16.74 -12.83
CA ASP A 60 17.96 17.52 -13.67
C ASP A 60 19.43 17.07 -13.54
N GLU A 61 19.71 15.87 -13.01
CA GLU A 61 21.08 15.36 -12.93
C GLU A 61 21.66 15.14 -14.33
N GLU A 62 22.77 15.82 -14.62
CA GLU A 62 23.51 15.62 -15.87
C GLU A 62 24.01 14.17 -15.99
N ASP A 63 23.93 13.60 -17.19
CA ASP A 63 24.45 12.27 -17.47
C ASP A 63 25.94 12.18 -17.10
N LEU A 64 26.22 11.43 -16.02
CA LEU A 64 27.57 11.29 -15.47
C LEU A 64 28.56 10.63 -16.45
N TYR A 65 28.05 9.82 -17.38
CA TYR A 65 28.82 9.14 -18.41
C TYR A 65 28.19 9.33 -19.77
N THR A 66 29.04 9.64 -20.75
CA THR A 66 28.68 9.80 -22.14
C THR A 66 29.26 8.68 -22.98
N LEU A 67 28.81 8.57 -24.25
CA LEU A 67 29.42 7.65 -25.20
C LEU A 67 30.93 7.91 -25.42
N ASN A 68 31.40 9.13 -25.11
CA ASN A 68 32.81 9.49 -25.22
C ASN A 68 33.68 8.83 -24.13
N ASP A 69 33.07 8.37 -23.03
CA ASP A 69 33.77 7.70 -21.94
C ASP A 69 33.97 6.20 -22.20
N LEU A 70 33.42 5.68 -23.30
CA LEU A 70 33.55 4.27 -23.68
C LEU A 70 34.96 3.99 -24.20
N LYS A 71 35.66 3.07 -23.52
CA LYS A 71 37.00 2.60 -23.92
C LYS A 71 37.04 1.90 -25.28
N ALA A 72 35.95 1.28 -25.69
CA ALA A 72 35.81 0.65 -27.01
C ALA A 72 34.34 0.70 -27.44
N VAL A 73 34.12 1.10 -28.69
CA VAL A 73 32.80 1.09 -29.33
C VAL A 73 32.86 0.09 -30.47
N TYR A 74 32.02 -0.94 -30.41
CA TYR A 74 31.93 -1.97 -31.47
C TYR A 74 30.75 -1.65 -32.39
N LYS A 75 30.95 -1.86 -33.70
CA LYS A 75 29.92 -1.69 -34.74
C LYS A 75 29.17 -2.98 -35.00
#